data_AF-A0A7W3ZYV7-F1
#
_entry.id   AF-A0A7W3ZYV7-F1
#
_cell.length_a   1.000
_cell.length_b   1.000
_cell.length_c   1.000
_cell.angle_alpha   90.00
_cell.angle_beta   90.00
_cell.angle_gamma   90.00
#
_symmetry.space_group_name_H-M   'P 1'
#
loop_
_entity.id
_entity.type
_entity.pdbx_description
1 polymer ?
#
loop_
_entity_poly.entity_id
_entity_poly.type
_entity_poly.pdbx_seq_one_letter_code
_entity_poly.pdbx_strand_id
1 'polypeptide(L)' 'MVSSTADKIPKNARVFTPKMSNFEMSSRYEGLSMKKENAGKSINDLKLKYAR' A
#
# COMPACT_ATOMS: atom_id res chain seq x y z
N MET A 1 -3.50 -22.70 -16.69
CA MET A 1 -3.12 -21.41 -17.29
C MET A 1 -3.97 -20.34 -16.62
N VAL A 2 -3.38 -19.39 -15.90
CA VAL A 2 -4.11 -18.30 -15.24
C VAL A 2 -4.38 -17.22 -16.28
N SER A 3 -5.65 -17.04 -16.62
CA SER A 3 -6.12 -16.04 -17.56
C SER A 3 -5.89 -14.64 -17.00
N SER A 4 -4.92 -13.92 -17.54
CA SER A 4 -4.68 -12.53 -17.21
C SER A 4 -5.77 -11.69 -17.88
N THR A 5 -6.80 -11.29 -17.13
CA THR A 5 -7.76 -10.27 -17.57
C THR A 5 -7.06 -8.92 -17.47
N ALA A 6 -6.29 -8.58 -18.49
CA ALA A 6 -5.92 -7.19 -18.78
C ALA A 6 -7.20 -6.47 -19.25
N ASP A 7 -8.09 -6.19 -18.30
CA ASP A 7 -9.31 -5.44 -18.53
C ASP A 7 -8.91 -4.09 -19.10
N LYS A 8 -9.47 -3.78 -20.29
CA LYS A 8 -9.23 -2.54 -21.01
C LYS A 8 -9.65 -1.38 -20.10
N ILE A 9 -8.68 -0.78 -19.39
CA ILE A 9 -8.94 0.41 -18.58
C ILE A 9 -9.49 1.47 -19.54
N PRO A 10 -10.73 1.95 -19.36
CA PRO A 10 -11.28 2.99 -20.20
C PRO A 10 -10.32 4.18 -20.19
N LYS A 11 -10.04 4.78 -21.37
CA LYS A 11 -9.07 5.89 -21.48
C LYS A 11 -9.37 7.08 -20.56
N ASN A 12 -10.59 7.16 -20.03
CA ASN A 12 -11.07 8.17 -19.09
C ASN A 12 -11.54 7.59 -17.73
N ALA A 13 -11.20 6.34 -17.41
CA ALA A 13 -11.54 5.79 -16.10
C ALA A 13 -10.76 6.51 -15.02
N ARG A 14 -11.49 7.02 -14.02
CA ARG A 14 -10.88 7.59 -12.82
C ARG A 14 -10.16 6.47 -12.07
N VAL A 15 -8.84 6.44 -12.20
CA VAL A 15 -8.01 5.50 -11.44
C VAL A 15 -8.09 5.88 -9.96
N PHE A 16 -8.26 4.87 -9.11
CA PHE A 16 -8.17 5.07 -7.68
C PHE A 16 -6.73 5.44 -7.31
N THR A 17 -6.54 6.63 -6.75
CA THR A 17 -5.26 7.04 -6.15
C THR A 17 -5.34 6.89 -4.64
N PRO A 18 -4.65 5.90 -4.04
CA PRO A 18 -4.57 5.78 -2.61
C PRO A 18 -3.96 7.04 -1.99
N LYS A 19 -4.53 7.50 -0.87
CA LYS A 19 -3.97 8.62 -0.09
C LYS A 19 -3.38 8.07 1.20
N MET A 20 -2.10 8.39 1.46
CA MET A 20 -1.44 7.99 2.71
C MET A 20 -2.12 8.54 3.95
N SER A 21 -2.74 9.72 3.85
CA SER A 21 -3.56 10.29 4.92
C SER A 21 -4.70 9.37 5.37
N ASN A 22 -5.32 8.64 4.42
CA ASN A 22 -6.40 7.72 4.72
C ASN A 22 -5.86 6.50 5.48
N PHE A 23 -4.72 5.96 5.03
CA PHE A 23 -4.06 4.85 5.71
C PHE A 23 -3.68 5.21 7.15
N GLU A 24 -3.09 6.38 7.38
CA GLU A 24 -2.75 6.86 8.72
C GLU A 24 -3.97 7.05 9.61
N MET A 25 -5.04 7.65 9.05
CA MET A 25 -6.28 7.87 9.79
C MET A 25 -6.95 6.55 10.15
N SER A 26 -7.10 5.63 9.19
CA SER A 26 -7.64 4.29 9.44
C SER A 26 -6.83 3.54 10.50
N SER A 27 -5.49 3.59 10.43
CA SER A 27 -4.63 2.96 11.44
C SER A 27 -4.89 3.49 12.85
N ARG A 28 -5.08 4.81 12.99
CA ARG A 28 -5.36 5.42 14.30
C ARG A 28 -6.71 4.98 14.88
N TYR A 29 -7.73 4.80 14.06
CA TYR A 29 -9.02 4.29 14.52
C TYR A 29 -8.93 2.84 15.02
N GLU A 30 -7.97 2.08 14.51
CA GLU A 30 -7.67 0.71 14.96
C GLU A 30 -6.70 0.68 16.17
N GLY A 31 -6.32 1.85 16.71
CA GLY A 31 -5.36 1.95 17.82
C GLY A 31 -3.90 1.74 17.39
N LEU A 32 -3.61 1.73 16.09
CA LEU A 32 -2.27 1.59 15.54
C LEU A 32 -1.64 2.97 15.29
N SER A 33 -0.38 3.14 15.71
CA SER A 33 0.41 4.33 15.42
C SER A 33 1.58 4.00 14.49
N MET A 34 1.74 4.78 13.42
CA MET A 34 2.89 4.66 12.54
C MET A 34 4.16 5.12 13.24
N LYS A 35 5.14 4.21 13.38
CA LYS A 35 6.46 4.56 13.95
C LYS A 35 7.28 5.33 12.92
N LYS A 36 7.77 6.51 13.31
CA LYS A 36 8.61 7.38 12.45
C LYS A 36 9.88 6.67 11.95
N GLU A 37 10.40 5.70 12.70
CA GLU A 37 11.59 4.91 12.35
C GLU A 37 11.44 4.04 11.10
N ASN A 38 10.21 3.83 10.61
CA ASN A 38 9.92 3.06 9.41
C ASN A 38 9.48 3.94 8.23
N ALA A 39 9.44 5.27 8.41
CA ALA A 39 9.25 6.19 7.31
C ALA A 39 10.46 6.08 6.35
N GLY A 40 10.20 5.74 5.08
CA GLY A 40 11.23 5.68 4.04
C GLY A 40 11.91 4.32 3.84
N LYS A 41 11.57 3.28 4.61
CA LYS A 41 12.04 1.92 4.30
C LYS A 41 11.19 1.32 3.19
N SER A 42 11.83 0.70 2.20
CA SER A 42 11.09 -0.04 1.19
C SER A 42 10.54 -1.34 1.77
N ILE A 43 9.51 -1.88 1.12
CA ILE A 43 9.00 -3.22 1.47
C ILE A 43 10.08 -4.29 1.34
N ASN A 44 11.04 -4.12 0.43
CA ASN A 44 12.14 -5.06 0.24
C ASN A 44 13.09 -5.04 1.45
N ASP A 45 13.45 -3.85 1.94
CA ASP A 45 14.32 -3.70 3.13
C ASP A 45 13.67 -4.33 4.37
N LEU A 46 12.35 -4.14 4.53
CA LEU A 46 11.60 -4.73 5.62
C LEU A 46 11.54 -6.25 5.50
N LYS A 47 11.30 -6.80 4.31
CA LYS A 47 11.33 -8.25 4.08
C LYS A 47 12.71 -8.83 4.40
N LEU A 48 13.79 -8.23 3.90
CA LEU A 48 15.16 -8.66 4.22
C LEU A 48 15.44 -8.68 5.73
N LYS A 49 14.97 -7.68 6.47
CA LYS A 49 15.20 -7.58 7.92
C LYS A 49 14.38 -8.58 8.75
N TYR A 50 13.16 -8.89 8.32
CA TYR A 50 12.18 -9.60 9.15
C TYR A 50 11.76 -10.99 8.63
N ALA A 51 12.09 -11.38 7.39
CA ALA A 51 11.72 -12.66 6.78
C ALA A 51 12.54 -13.85 7.30
N ARG A 52 12.77 -13.93 8.61
CA ARG A 52 13.33 -15.11 9.26
C ARG A 52 12.51 -16.35 8.95
#